data_AF-A0AAE5J743-F1
#
_entry.id   AF-A0AAE5J743-F1
#
_cell.length_a   1.000
_cell.length_b   1.000
_cell.length_c   1.000
_cell.angle_alpha   90.00
_cell.angle_beta   90.00
_cell.angle_gamma   90.00
#
_symmetry.space_group_name_H-M   'P 1'
#
loop_
_entity.id
_entity.type
_entity.pdbx_description
1 polymer ?
#
loop_
_entity_poly.entity_id
_entity_poly.type
_entity_poly.pdbx_seq_one_letter_code
_entity_poly.pdbx_strand_id
1 'polypeptide(L)'
;MAFYFSNLILQTAYKNDIQYQGKVVNTVTVDFNKVKSGEIDWGQVHSIGRKTSSILSKNEFFVQLYWFIYLIQSGYPSQNISIEEKVQLGRKTGYIDLVVFDRSNKPFLVLDAKTPGDEYDNNRKLLSKSEGQIASYFAYSNNLKFVGVITAQFSSKFITPTSFIVSTDQWKAVGSVEEYHNNNSSVSLDNAFLISPQVTPYSSKNILLKPQDLIDLTESSSSKMFHDFLTILRKHGISDKTNAFNKVLNLFIAKIVDEFNTPDNEYLKFQVYSDESLEDLNSRIESLYAQGLRNFIKISIDTDMDLSKIKELIQSSDMENAKELWHSVEHLQSKT
;
A
#
# COMPACT_ATOMS: atom_id res chain seq x y z
N MET A 1 15.43 13.49 12.92
CA MET A 1 14.34 14.47 13.10
C MET A 1 14.83 15.92 13.18
N ALA A 2 15.90 16.25 13.90
CA ALA A 2 16.43 17.64 13.99
C ALA A 2 17.00 18.23 12.68
N PHE A 3 17.26 17.41 11.67
CA PHE A 3 17.97 17.82 10.44
C PHE A 3 17.07 18.21 9.24
N TYR A 4 15.74 18.10 9.34
CA TYR A 4 14.83 18.60 8.27
C TYR A 4 14.53 20.08 8.40
N PHE A 5 14.74 20.61 9.59
CA PHE A 5 14.39 21.98 9.93
C PHE A 5 15.64 22.86 10.13
N SER A 6 16.86 22.31 10.00
CA SER A 6 18.10 23.05 10.23
C SER A 6 18.45 24.07 9.13
N ASN A 7 17.75 24.05 7.99
CA ASN A 7 17.83 25.09 6.96
C ASN A 7 16.66 26.08 6.98
N LEU A 8 15.76 26.00 7.97
CA LEU A 8 14.63 26.92 8.15
C LEU A 8 14.93 27.97 9.23
N ILE A 9 16.13 28.55 9.22
CA ILE A 9 16.44 29.68 10.09
C ILE A 9 15.67 30.89 9.50
N LEU A 10 14.52 31.22 10.12
CA LEU A 10 13.62 32.40 9.95
C LEU A 10 12.21 32.19 9.34
N GLN A 11 11.62 30.98 9.33
CA GLN A 11 10.17 30.86 9.14
C GLN A 11 9.48 30.52 10.46
N THR A 12 8.81 31.51 11.04
CA THR A 12 7.99 31.38 12.26
C THR A 12 6.72 30.56 12.02
N ALA A 13 6.29 30.49 10.76
CA ALA A 13 5.15 29.70 10.32
C ALA A 13 5.44 29.00 8.98
N TYR A 14 4.99 27.77 8.85
CA TYR A 14 4.93 27.02 7.60
C TYR A 14 3.55 27.24 6.96
N LYS A 15 3.50 27.47 5.64
CA LYS A 15 2.27 27.58 4.85
C LYS A 15 2.32 26.61 3.68
N ASN A 16 1.26 25.83 3.51
CA ASN A 16 1.07 24.93 2.38
C ASN A 16 -0.23 25.26 1.66
N ASP A 17 -0.12 25.83 0.46
CA ASP A 17 -1.25 26.01 -0.45
C ASP A 17 -1.45 24.70 -1.23
N ILE A 18 -2.42 23.91 -0.80
CA ILE A 18 -2.69 22.59 -1.35
C ILE A 18 -3.41 22.77 -2.69
N GLN A 19 -2.82 22.22 -3.75
CA GLN A 19 -3.35 22.31 -5.10
C GLN A 19 -4.01 21.00 -5.53
N TYR A 20 -5.13 21.13 -6.24
CA TYR A 20 -5.77 20.05 -6.99
C TYR A 20 -6.18 20.58 -8.35
N GLN A 21 -5.79 19.89 -9.43
CA GLN A 21 -6.04 20.30 -10.82
C GLN A 21 -5.62 21.76 -11.12
N GLY A 22 -4.45 22.17 -10.61
CA GLY A 22 -3.89 23.51 -10.83
C GLY A 22 -4.57 24.65 -10.06
N LYS A 23 -5.50 24.35 -9.14
CA LYS A 23 -6.17 25.33 -8.29
C LYS A 23 -5.81 25.11 -6.83
N VAL A 24 -5.58 26.18 -6.09
CA VAL A 24 -5.49 26.12 -4.63
C VAL A 24 -6.88 25.81 -4.09
N VAL A 25 -7.03 24.67 -3.43
CA VAL A 25 -8.31 24.18 -2.90
C VAL A 25 -8.41 24.28 -1.38
N ASN A 26 -7.26 24.32 -0.70
CA ASN A 26 -7.17 24.59 0.73
C ASN A 26 -5.78 25.14 1.07
N THR A 27 -5.66 25.83 2.20
CA THR A 27 -4.38 26.30 2.73
C THR A 27 -4.24 25.82 4.17
N VAL A 28 -3.17 25.09 4.44
CA VAL A 28 -2.79 24.68 5.80
C VAL A 28 -1.65 25.55 6.28
N THR A 29 -1.70 25.96 7.55
CA THR A 29 -0.56 26.65 8.18
C THR A 29 -0.16 25.97 9.47
N VAL A 30 1.13 26.05 9.81
CA VAL A 30 1.66 25.62 11.09
C VAL A 30 2.44 26.77 11.68
N ASP A 31 1.96 27.33 12.79
CA ASP A 31 2.68 28.37 13.54
C ASP A 31 3.48 27.69 14.66
N PHE A 32 4.81 27.69 14.53
CA PHE A 32 5.71 27.05 15.48
C PHE A 32 5.94 27.88 16.76
N ASN A 33 5.50 29.13 16.78
CA ASN A 33 5.66 30.05 17.91
C ASN A 33 4.38 30.20 18.75
N LYS A 34 3.22 29.89 18.18
CA LYS A 34 1.92 30.01 18.88
C LYS A 34 1.86 29.15 20.15
N VAL A 35 2.44 27.95 20.09
CA VAL A 35 2.67 27.06 21.24
C VAL A 35 4.00 26.34 21.08
N LYS A 36 4.57 25.82 22.19
CA LYS A 36 5.92 25.22 22.24
C LYS A 36 6.20 24.15 21.15
N SER A 37 5.18 23.40 20.74
CA SER A 37 5.30 22.33 19.73
C SER A 37 4.78 22.73 18.35
N GLY A 38 4.23 23.93 18.20
CA GLY A 38 3.51 24.38 17.01
C GLY A 38 2.01 24.04 16.99
N GLU A 39 1.23 24.93 16.37
CA GLU A 39 -0.23 24.80 16.19
C GLU A 39 -0.59 24.80 14.69
N ILE A 40 -1.51 23.92 14.32
CA ILE A 40 -1.99 23.74 12.95
C ILE A 40 -3.29 24.52 12.76
N ASP A 41 -3.34 25.33 11.70
CA ASP A 41 -4.58 25.73 11.06
C ASP A 41 -4.84 24.82 9.86
N TRP A 42 -5.90 24.02 9.94
CA TRP A 42 -6.28 23.05 8.92
C TRP A 42 -6.94 23.68 7.68
N GLY A 43 -7.24 24.98 7.73
CA GLY A 43 -7.97 25.69 6.70
C GLY A 43 -9.44 25.26 6.64
N GLN A 44 -9.97 25.08 5.43
CA GLN A 44 -11.35 24.67 5.21
C GLN A 44 -11.50 23.17 5.40
N VAL A 45 -12.27 22.75 6.40
CA VAL A 45 -12.54 21.35 6.74
C VAL A 45 -14.01 21.13 7.05
N HIS A 46 -14.46 19.88 7.08
CA HIS A 46 -15.85 19.55 7.42
C HIS A 46 -16.17 19.93 8.88
N SER A 47 -15.36 19.42 9.81
CA SER A 47 -15.44 19.69 11.24
C SER A 47 -14.08 19.44 11.91
N ILE A 48 -13.86 20.07 13.06
CA ILE A 48 -12.71 19.81 13.94
C ILE A 48 -13.24 19.50 15.33
N GLY A 49 -12.91 18.33 15.86
CA GLY A 49 -13.32 17.88 17.18
C GLY A 49 -12.46 18.45 18.31
N ARG A 50 -11.81 17.58 19.10
CA ARG A 50 -11.12 17.95 20.36
C ARG A 50 -9.84 18.78 20.20
N LYS A 51 -9.39 19.04 18.97
CA LYS A 51 -8.21 19.87 18.60
C LYS A 51 -6.87 19.39 19.17
N THR A 52 -6.77 18.15 19.66
CA THR A 52 -5.51 17.62 20.20
C THR A 52 -4.48 17.43 19.09
N SER A 53 -4.90 16.92 17.93
CA SER A 53 -4.03 16.80 16.75
C SER A 53 -3.65 18.14 16.11
N SER A 54 -4.33 19.22 16.49
CA SER A 54 -3.99 20.58 16.02
C SER A 54 -2.75 21.13 16.73
N ILE A 55 -2.20 20.42 17.71
CA ILE A 55 -0.98 20.78 18.44
C ILE A 55 0.06 19.70 18.17
N LEU A 56 1.16 20.02 17.49
CA LEU A 56 2.18 19.09 16.99
C LEU A 56 3.11 18.50 18.09
N SER A 57 2.51 18.11 19.21
CA SER A 57 3.18 17.57 20.40
C SER A 57 3.56 16.09 20.30
N LYS A 58 3.08 15.38 19.28
CA LYS A 58 3.35 13.96 19.03
C LYS A 58 3.64 13.70 17.55
N ASN A 59 4.49 12.71 17.27
CA ASN A 59 4.83 12.31 15.91
C ASN A 59 3.59 11.83 15.10
N GLU A 60 2.62 11.21 15.76
CA GLU A 60 1.35 10.79 15.15
C GLU A 60 0.58 11.96 14.51
N PHE A 61 0.64 13.16 15.10
CA PHE A 61 -0.04 14.34 14.55
C PHE A 61 0.59 14.84 13.26
N PHE A 62 1.88 14.60 13.04
CA PHE A 62 2.52 14.85 11.74
C PHE A 62 2.03 13.86 10.67
N VAL A 63 1.82 12.59 11.05
CA VAL A 63 1.23 11.59 10.15
C VAL A 63 -0.18 12.00 9.77
N GLN A 64 -1.01 12.40 10.74
CA GLN A 64 -2.37 12.89 10.50
C GLN A 64 -2.40 14.13 9.61
N LEU A 65 -1.52 15.12 9.87
CA LEU A 65 -1.38 16.31 9.03
C LEU A 65 -1.01 15.96 7.59
N TYR A 66 -0.04 15.07 7.41
CA TYR A 66 0.38 14.62 6.09
C TYR A 66 -0.78 13.93 5.35
N TRP A 67 -1.50 13.02 6.01
CA TRP A 67 -2.61 12.29 5.37
C TRP A 67 -3.81 13.18 5.04
N PHE A 68 -4.09 14.21 5.84
CA PHE A 68 -5.07 15.24 5.49
C PHE A 68 -4.69 15.95 4.18
N ILE A 69 -3.44 16.37 4.04
CA ILE A 69 -2.93 17.00 2.81
C ILE A 69 -2.99 16.02 1.64
N TYR A 70 -2.55 14.78 1.85
CA TYR A 70 -2.49 13.75 0.81
C TYR A 70 -3.88 13.32 0.30
N LEU A 71 -4.90 13.30 1.17
CA LEU A 71 -6.30 13.11 0.77
C LEU A 71 -6.76 14.24 -0.18
N ILE A 72 -6.47 15.50 0.15
CA ILE A 72 -6.86 16.63 -0.70
C ILE A 72 -6.14 16.57 -2.06
N GLN A 73 -4.85 16.24 -2.06
CA GLN A 73 -4.09 16.01 -3.29
C GLN A 73 -4.62 14.81 -4.09
N SER A 74 -5.24 13.84 -3.43
CA SER A 74 -5.91 12.69 -4.03
C SER A 74 -7.35 12.99 -4.50
N GLY A 75 -7.78 14.26 -4.43
CA GLY A 75 -9.07 14.71 -4.96
C GLY A 75 -10.26 14.60 -4.00
N TYR A 76 -10.00 14.33 -2.71
CA TYR A 76 -11.04 14.43 -1.67
C TYR A 76 -11.22 15.90 -1.27
N PRO A 77 -12.42 16.50 -1.40
CA PRO A 77 -12.63 17.88 -0.99
C PRO A 77 -12.33 18.06 0.49
N SER A 78 -11.59 19.10 0.87
CA SER A 78 -11.22 19.32 2.28
C SER A 78 -12.45 19.52 3.17
N GLN A 79 -13.52 20.14 2.64
CA GLN A 79 -14.84 20.31 3.27
C GLN A 79 -15.60 18.99 3.52
N ASN A 80 -15.09 17.87 2.99
CA ASN A 80 -15.59 16.52 3.22
C ASN A 80 -14.68 15.73 4.17
N ILE A 81 -13.73 16.37 4.84
CA ILE A 81 -12.81 15.71 5.77
C ILE A 81 -12.98 16.33 7.16
N SER A 82 -13.31 15.49 8.14
CA SER A 82 -13.33 15.85 9.56
C SER A 82 -12.07 15.41 10.26
N ILE A 83 -11.71 16.16 11.30
CA ILE A 83 -10.53 15.91 12.12
C ILE A 83 -10.97 15.63 13.56
N GLU A 84 -10.48 14.53 14.14
CA GLU A 84 -10.80 14.11 15.51
C GLU A 84 -12.30 14.03 15.80
N GLU A 85 -13.05 13.41 14.89
CA GLU A 85 -14.49 13.29 14.96
C GLU A 85 -14.89 12.42 16.16
N LYS A 86 -15.83 12.90 16.98
CA LYS A 86 -16.25 12.21 18.20
C LYS A 86 -17.12 11.00 17.84
N VAL A 87 -16.81 9.84 18.43
CA VAL A 87 -17.58 8.60 18.26
C VAL A 87 -17.95 7.99 19.62
N GLN A 88 -19.13 7.38 19.71
CA GLN A 88 -19.55 6.64 20.89
C GLN A 88 -19.33 5.13 20.65
N LEU A 89 -18.44 4.53 21.45
CA LEU A 89 -18.08 3.10 21.39
C LEU A 89 -18.60 2.41 22.65
N GLY A 90 -19.88 2.03 22.61
CA GLY A 90 -20.59 1.51 23.79
C GLY A 90 -20.68 2.56 24.90
N ARG A 91 -20.03 2.33 26.04
CA ARG A 91 -19.97 3.30 27.16
C ARG A 91 -18.78 4.27 27.08
N LYS A 92 -17.84 4.05 26.18
CA LYS A 92 -16.64 4.88 26.03
C LYS A 92 -16.83 5.87 24.88
N THR A 93 -16.31 7.08 25.06
CA THR A 93 -16.16 8.04 23.96
C THR A 93 -14.78 7.85 23.33
N GLY A 94 -14.75 7.76 22.01
CA GLY A 94 -13.54 7.76 21.19
C GLY A 94 -13.48 8.99 20.27
N TYR A 95 -12.36 9.15 19.58
CA TYR A 95 -12.15 10.19 18.58
C TYR A 95 -11.44 9.55 17.39
N ILE A 96 -12.01 9.71 16.20
CA ILE A 96 -11.46 9.17 14.95
C ILE A 96 -10.59 10.25 14.33
N ASP A 97 -9.34 9.92 14.00
CA ASP A 97 -8.36 10.93 13.57
C ASP A 97 -8.80 11.66 12.30
N LEU A 98 -9.22 10.92 11.27
CA LEU A 98 -9.77 11.49 10.05
C LEU A 98 -11.04 10.73 9.62
N VAL A 99 -12.09 11.47 9.27
CA VAL A 99 -13.31 10.93 8.65
C VAL A 99 -13.53 11.60 7.32
N VAL A 100 -13.65 10.80 6.26
CA VAL A 100 -13.96 11.27 4.91
C VAL A 100 -15.43 11.01 4.62
N PHE A 101 -16.13 12.04 4.18
CA PHE A 101 -17.54 12.01 3.78
C PHE A 101 -17.66 11.90 2.25
N ASP A 102 -18.64 11.15 1.78
CA ASP A 102 -18.98 11.08 0.37
C ASP A 102 -19.64 12.37 -0.13
N ARG A 103 -19.94 12.43 -1.42
CA ARG A 103 -20.60 13.58 -2.06
C ARG A 103 -22.04 13.82 -1.58
N SER A 104 -22.64 12.86 -0.87
CA SER A 104 -23.96 12.95 -0.25
C SER A 104 -23.87 13.26 1.25
N ASN A 105 -22.69 13.66 1.73
CA ASN A 105 -22.41 13.97 3.13
C ASN A 105 -22.63 12.79 4.09
N LYS A 106 -22.39 11.55 3.62
CA LYS A 106 -22.41 10.35 4.46
C LYS A 106 -20.98 9.91 4.79
N PRO A 107 -20.71 9.43 6.02
CA PRO A 107 -19.42 8.84 6.37
C PRO A 107 -19.06 7.71 5.39
N PHE A 108 -17.91 7.86 4.72
CA PHE A 108 -17.44 6.95 3.69
C PHE A 108 -16.23 6.14 4.18
N LEU A 109 -15.23 6.81 4.75
CA LEU A 109 -13.97 6.21 5.17
C LEU A 109 -13.53 6.81 6.50
N VAL A 110 -13.04 5.97 7.41
CA VAL A 110 -12.40 6.39 8.66
C VAL A 110 -10.96 5.92 8.68
N LEU A 111 -10.06 6.80 9.13
CA LEU A 111 -8.63 6.54 9.17
C LEU A 111 -8.08 6.85 10.57
N ASP A 112 -7.24 5.96 11.07
CA ASP A 112 -6.52 6.09 12.34
C ASP A 112 -5.01 6.19 12.03
N ALA A 113 -4.41 7.29 12.46
CA ALA A 113 -3.01 7.59 12.20
C ALA A 113 -2.12 6.89 13.23
N LYS A 114 -1.02 6.30 12.75
CA LYS A 114 -0.01 5.66 13.59
C LYS A 114 1.39 6.06 13.19
N THR A 115 2.29 6.10 14.17
CA THR A 115 3.72 6.25 13.86
C THR A 115 4.25 5.01 13.12
N PRO A 116 5.22 5.18 12.21
CA PRO A 116 5.76 4.05 11.44
C PRO A 116 6.50 3.05 12.35
N GLY A 117 6.43 1.77 12.00
CA GLY A 117 7.01 0.66 12.77
C GLY A 117 5.96 -0.12 13.56
N ASP A 118 6.34 -0.59 14.76
CA ASP A 118 5.53 -1.50 15.58
C ASP A 118 4.10 -1.01 15.83
N GLU A 119 3.90 0.29 16.01
CA GLU A 119 2.58 0.86 16.27
C GLU A 119 1.63 0.66 15.08
N TYR A 120 2.08 0.99 13.88
CA TYR A 120 1.36 0.74 12.64
C TYR A 120 1.18 -0.76 12.38
N ASP A 121 2.24 -1.56 12.50
CA ASP A 121 2.20 -2.99 12.18
C ASP A 121 1.26 -3.78 13.10
N ASN A 122 1.24 -3.43 14.39
CA ASN A 122 0.31 -4.04 15.35
C ASN A 122 -1.13 -3.67 15.05
N ASN A 123 -1.44 -2.38 14.81
CA ASN A 123 -2.80 -1.95 14.49
C ASN A 123 -3.28 -2.49 13.14
N ARG A 124 -2.40 -2.59 12.14
CA ARG A 124 -2.65 -3.26 10.86
C ARG A 124 -3.03 -4.72 11.07
N LYS A 125 -2.25 -5.45 11.87
CA LYS A 125 -2.47 -6.88 12.16
C LYS A 125 -3.76 -7.12 12.93
N LEU A 126 -4.11 -6.23 13.87
CA LEU A 126 -5.39 -6.30 14.59
C LEU A 126 -6.55 -6.03 13.63
N LEU A 127 -6.48 -4.95 12.85
CA LEU A 127 -7.53 -4.60 11.88
C LEU A 127 -7.72 -5.70 10.83
N SER A 128 -6.65 -6.33 10.36
CA SER A 128 -6.75 -7.43 9.38
C SER A 128 -7.51 -8.64 9.95
N LYS A 129 -7.60 -8.78 11.27
CA LYS A 129 -8.37 -9.82 11.96
C LYS A 129 -9.74 -9.34 12.46
N SER A 130 -10.17 -8.13 12.07
CA SER A 130 -11.37 -7.48 12.62
C SER A 130 -11.29 -7.26 14.14
N GLU A 131 -10.09 -6.98 14.65
CA GLU A 131 -9.81 -6.72 16.07
C GLU A 131 -9.31 -5.28 16.28
N GLY A 132 -9.16 -4.90 17.55
CA GLY A 132 -8.55 -3.64 17.96
C GLY A 132 -9.48 -2.44 17.94
N GLN A 133 -8.97 -1.30 18.43
CA GLN A 133 -9.76 -0.07 18.55
C GLN A 133 -10.25 0.42 17.19
N ILE A 134 -9.42 0.36 16.16
CA ILE A 134 -9.77 0.82 14.82
C ILE A 134 -10.97 0.07 14.23
N ALA A 135 -11.06 -1.26 14.41
CA ALA A 135 -12.21 -2.02 13.92
C ALA A 135 -13.51 -1.58 14.62
N SER A 136 -13.44 -1.19 15.90
CA SER A 136 -14.62 -0.70 16.65
C SER A 136 -15.24 0.58 16.06
N TYR A 137 -14.50 1.36 15.27
CA TYR A 137 -15.05 2.53 14.58
C TYR A 137 -16.12 2.21 13.53
N PHE A 138 -16.30 0.93 13.16
CA PHE A 138 -17.47 0.51 12.38
C PHE A 138 -18.80 0.96 13.03
N ALA A 139 -18.85 1.02 14.38
CA ALA A 139 -20.02 1.50 15.12
C ALA A 139 -20.35 2.99 14.89
N TYR A 140 -19.46 3.78 14.27
CA TYR A 140 -19.69 5.19 13.99
C TYR A 140 -20.87 5.40 13.02
N SER A 141 -20.96 4.59 11.96
CA SER A 141 -22.06 4.69 10.99
C SER A 141 -22.19 3.44 10.13
N ASN A 142 -23.43 2.99 9.93
CA ASN A 142 -23.75 1.91 8.97
C ASN A 142 -23.47 2.30 7.50
N ASN A 143 -23.24 3.58 7.21
CA ASN A 143 -22.88 4.04 5.86
C ASN A 143 -21.39 3.87 5.55
N LEU A 144 -20.52 3.71 6.58
CA LEU A 144 -19.08 3.57 6.38
C LEU A 144 -18.82 2.48 5.38
N LYS A 145 -18.02 2.76 4.35
CA LYS A 145 -17.59 1.77 3.35
C LYS A 145 -16.27 1.16 3.76
N PHE A 146 -15.39 1.96 4.34
CA PHE A 146 -14.02 1.57 4.62
C PHE A 146 -13.56 2.02 6.00
N VAL A 147 -12.69 1.20 6.62
CA VAL A 147 -12.01 1.48 7.89
C VAL A 147 -10.54 1.18 7.70
N GLY A 148 -9.64 2.07 8.11
CA GLY A 148 -8.22 1.88 7.84
C GLY A 148 -7.25 2.47 8.86
N VAL A 149 -6.04 1.92 8.85
CA VAL A 149 -4.88 2.46 9.56
C VAL A 149 -3.91 3.05 8.55
N ILE A 150 -3.32 4.20 8.89
CA ILE A 150 -2.44 4.96 8.01
C ILE A 150 -1.15 5.34 8.72
N THR A 151 -0.06 5.37 7.96
CA THR A 151 1.23 5.86 8.43
C THR A 151 1.98 6.57 7.32
N ALA A 152 3.03 7.31 7.68
CA ALA A 152 3.92 7.96 6.74
C ALA A 152 5.35 7.88 7.27
N GLN A 153 6.26 7.34 6.47
CA GLN A 153 7.69 7.36 6.78
C GLN A 153 8.32 8.62 6.19
N PHE A 154 8.88 9.46 7.05
CA PHE A 154 9.52 10.72 6.66
C PHE A 154 11.02 10.49 6.45
N SER A 155 11.50 10.63 5.21
CA SER A 155 12.92 10.52 4.81
C SER A 155 13.44 11.85 4.25
N SER A 156 14.76 11.95 3.92
CA SER A 156 15.46 13.23 3.61
C SER A 156 14.98 13.89 2.35
N LYS A 157 14.41 13.06 1.50
CA LYS A 157 14.09 13.40 0.13
C LYS A 157 12.62 13.14 -0.16
N PHE A 158 11.99 12.19 0.54
CA PHE A 158 10.64 11.75 0.24
C PHE A 158 9.86 11.38 1.50
N ILE A 159 8.54 11.36 1.36
CA ILE A 159 7.62 10.82 2.36
C ILE A 159 6.97 9.60 1.72
N THR A 160 7.03 8.46 2.40
CA THR A 160 6.40 7.21 1.93
C THR A 160 5.09 6.99 2.68
N PRO A 161 3.93 7.27 2.07
CA PRO A 161 2.63 6.94 2.65
C PRO A 161 2.37 5.43 2.61
N THR A 162 1.84 4.88 3.69
CA THR A 162 1.37 3.49 3.73
C THR A 162 0.01 3.44 4.39
N SER A 163 -0.93 2.70 3.79
CA SER A 163 -2.26 2.48 4.34
C SER A 163 -2.64 1.00 4.31
N PHE A 164 -3.44 0.58 5.27
CA PHE A 164 -4.16 -0.68 5.24
C PHE A 164 -5.63 -0.43 5.58
N ILE A 165 -6.49 -0.58 4.58
CA ILE A 165 -7.89 -0.17 4.62
C ILE A 165 -8.75 -1.38 4.23
N VAL A 166 -9.71 -1.75 5.07
CA VAL A 166 -10.58 -2.90 4.84
C VAL A 166 -11.98 -2.45 4.43
N SER A 167 -12.68 -3.28 3.65
CA SER A 167 -14.11 -3.08 3.37
C SER A 167 -14.94 -3.50 4.58
N THR A 168 -15.97 -2.71 4.87
CA THR A 168 -16.95 -2.98 5.94
C THR A 168 -18.09 -3.88 5.48
N ASP A 169 -18.18 -4.26 4.20
CA ASP A 169 -19.35 -4.96 3.66
C ASP A 169 -19.59 -6.31 4.35
N GLN A 170 -18.51 -7.01 4.71
CA GLN A 170 -18.59 -8.27 5.44
C GLN A 170 -19.09 -8.09 6.88
N TRP A 171 -18.69 -7.00 7.55
CA TRP A 171 -19.20 -6.66 8.87
C TRP A 171 -20.67 -6.24 8.83
N LYS A 172 -21.12 -5.57 7.77
CA LYS A 172 -22.53 -5.23 7.56
C LYS A 172 -23.40 -6.45 7.31
N ALA A 173 -22.90 -7.42 6.55
CA ALA A 173 -23.63 -8.65 6.23
C ALA A 173 -23.95 -9.45 7.50
N VAL A 174 -23.05 -9.42 8.49
CA VAL A 174 -23.22 -10.08 9.79
C VAL A 174 -23.88 -9.15 10.82
N GLY A 175 -23.66 -7.84 10.73
CA GLY A 175 -24.26 -6.82 11.60
C GLY A 175 -23.30 -6.24 12.64
N SER A 176 -22.19 -6.92 12.94
CA SER A 176 -21.14 -6.41 13.82
C SER A 176 -19.76 -6.96 13.49
N VAL A 177 -18.73 -6.22 13.93
CA VAL A 177 -17.31 -6.63 13.82
C VAL A 177 -17.03 -7.86 14.69
N GLU A 178 -17.58 -7.89 15.91
CA GLU A 178 -17.38 -8.97 16.87
C GLU A 178 -17.95 -10.30 16.36
N GLU A 179 -19.17 -10.27 15.83
CA GLU A 179 -19.79 -11.47 15.28
C GLU A 179 -19.08 -11.96 14.02
N TYR A 180 -18.63 -11.04 13.15
CA TYR A 180 -17.80 -11.42 12.00
C TYR A 180 -16.50 -12.09 12.45
N HIS A 181 -15.79 -11.51 13.43
CA HIS A 181 -14.56 -12.08 13.98
C HIS A 181 -14.80 -13.47 14.59
N ASN A 182 -15.83 -13.64 15.40
CA ASN A 182 -16.15 -14.93 16.03
C ASN A 182 -16.43 -16.03 14.98
N ASN A 183 -17.11 -15.67 13.88
CA ASN A 183 -17.41 -16.59 12.79
C ASN A 183 -16.20 -16.84 11.85
N ASN A 184 -15.20 -15.95 11.83
CA ASN A 184 -14.12 -15.93 10.85
C ASN A 184 -12.74 -15.69 11.48
N SER A 185 -12.50 -16.22 12.69
CA SER A 185 -11.30 -15.90 13.50
C SER A 185 -9.95 -16.25 12.84
N SER A 186 -9.96 -17.12 11.84
CA SER A 186 -8.78 -17.49 11.03
C SER A 186 -8.63 -16.70 9.73
N VAL A 187 -9.62 -15.88 9.37
CA VAL A 187 -9.64 -15.10 8.13
C VAL A 187 -8.92 -13.77 8.37
N SER A 188 -8.02 -13.44 7.45
CA SER A 188 -7.41 -12.11 7.37
C SER A 188 -8.09 -11.35 6.25
N LEU A 189 -8.56 -10.14 6.55
CA LEU A 189 -9.01 -9.17 5.56
C LEU A 189 -7.81 -8.66 4.75
N ASP A 190 -8.09 -8.32 3.50
CA ASP A 190 -7.12 -7.73 2.59
C ASP A 190 -7.25 -6.20 2.56
N ASN A 191 -6.23 -5.55 2.01
CA ASN A 191 -6.29 -4.12 1.72
C ASN A 191 -7.24 -3.89 0.54
N ALA A 192 -8.41 -3.33 0.82
CA ALA A 192 -9.55 -3.21 -0.09
C ALA A 192 -9.72 -1.81 -0.69
N PHE A 193 -8.91 -0.83 -0.27
CA PHE A 193 -9.03 0.55 -0.76
C PHE A 193 -7.66 1.23 -0.80
N LEU A 194 -7.49 2.13 -1.77
CA LEU A 194 -6.25 2.88 -1.95
C LEU A 194 -6.53 4.36 -2.17
N ILE A 195 -5.77 5.18 -1.46
CA ILE A 195 -5.77 6.64 -1.58
C ILE A 195 -4.50 7.00 -2.34
N SER A 196 -4.66 7.61 -3.51
CA SER A 196 -3.53 8.16 -4.26
C SER A 196 -4.01 9.23 -5.25
N PRO A 197 -3.17 10.23 -5.58
CA PRO A 197 -3.43 11.18 -6.66
C PRO A 197 -3.71 10.55 -8.03
N GLN A 198 -3.31 9.29 -8.24
CA GLN A 198 -3.54 8.55 -9.47
C GLN A 198 -4.91 7.85 -9.53
N VAL A 199 -5.69 7.88 -8.44
CA VAL A 199 -6.99 7.19 -8.33
C VAL A 199 -8.12 8.18 -8.43
N THR A 200 -9.23 7.75 -9.04
CA THR A 200 -10.47 8.49 -8.90
C THR A 200 -10.94 8.42 -7.45
N PRO A 201 -11.11 9.56 -6.74
CA PRO A 201 -11.55 9.56 -5.35
C PRO A 201 -12.91 8.87 -5.23
N TYR A 202 -13.14 8.18 -4.12
CA TYR A 202 -14.34 7.38 -3.84
C TYR A 202 -14.55 6.14 -4.73
N SER A 203 -13.66 5.85 -5.68
CA SER A 203 -13.75 4.64 -6.49
C SER A 203 -13.12 3.45 -5.77
N SER A 204 -13.81 2.32 -5.74
CA SER A 204 -13.27 1.03 -5.28
C SER A 204 -12.46 0.32 -6.37
N LYS A 205 -12.06 1.04 -7.43
CA LYS A 205 -11.31 0.43 -8.53
C LYS A 205 -9.84 0.28 -8.15
N ASN A 206 -9.26 -0.86 -8.47
CA ASN A 206 -7.84 -1.15 -8.32
C ASN A 206 -7.07 -0.07 -9.09
N ILE A 207 -5.99 0.44 -8.47
CA ILE A 207 -5.06 1.31 -9.19
C ILE A 207 -4.45 0.48 -10.31
N LEU A 208 -4.59 0.99 -11.51
CA LEU A 208 -3.81 0.52 -12.62
C LEU A 208 -2.43 1.16 -12.52
N LEU A 209 -1.42 0.35 -12.19
CA LEU A 209 -0.03 0.74 -12.12
C LEU A 209 0.52 1.01 -13.51
N LYS A 210 1.38 2.02 -13.63
CA LYS A 210 2.23 2.28 -14.80
C LYS A 210 3.69 1.97 -14.48
N PRO A 211 4.58 1.84 -15.46
CA PRO A 211 6.00 1.60 -15.20
C PRO A 211 6.63 2.60 -14.22
N GLN A 212 6.30 3.88 -14.34
CA GLN A 212 6.77 4.95 -13.44
C GLN A 212 6.34 4.79 -11.95
N ASP A 213 5.29 4.00 -11.68
CA ASP A 213 4.78 3.76 -10.33
C ASP A 213 5.48 2.57 -9.65
N LEU A 214 6.34 1.85 -10.38
CA LEU A 214 7.04 0.68 -9.88
C LEU A 214 8.20 1.07 -8.96
N ILE A 215 8.44 0.22 -7.98
CA ILE A 215 9.57 0.31 -7.06
C ILE A 215 10.52 -0.85 -7.32
N ASP A 216 11.81 -0.57 -7.22
CA ASP A 216 12.83 -1.59 -7.38
C ASP A 216 12.74 -2.64 -6.27
N LEU A 217 13.04 -3.88 -6.66
CA LEU A 217 13.07 -5.01 -5.75
C LEU A 217 14.30 -4.91 -4.84
N THR A 218 14.08 -4.86 -3.53
CA THR A 218 15.14 -4.88 -2.51
C THR A 218 15.25 -6.25 -1.85
N GLU A 219 16.40 -6.61 -1.28
CA GLU A 219 16.60 -7.90 -0.59
C GLU A 219 15.54 -8.18 0.49
N SER A 220 15.17 -7.16 1.26
CA SER A 220 14.15 -7.27 2.31
C SER A 220 12.76 -7.55 1.72
N SER A 221 12.41 -6.90 0.61
CA SER A 221 11.14 -7.13 -0.09
C SER A 221 11.09 -8.52 -0.75
N SER A 222 12.18 -8.97 -1.38
CA SER A 222 12.29 -10.29 -1.99
C SER A 222 12.14 -11.41 -0.97
N SER A 223 12.81 -11.28 0.18
CA SER A 223 12.72 -12.24 1.27
C SER A 223 11.28 -12.36 1.81
N LYS A 224 10.61 -11.22 2.00
CA LYS A 224 9.21 -11.19 2.42
C LYS A 224 8.29 -11.89 1.40
N MET A 225 8.43 -11.59 0.12
CA MET A 225 7.63 -12.23 -0.95
C MET A 225 7.82 -13.75 -0.96
N PHE A 226 9.05 -14.22 -0.75
CA PHE A 226 9.33 -15.65 -0.67
C PHE A 226 8.68 -16.31 0.56
N HIS A 227 8.73 -15.67 1.72
CA HIS A 227 8.05 -16.15 2.92
C HIS A 227 6.53 -16.17 2.77
N ASP A 228 5.94 -15.15 2.13
CA ASP A 228 4.52 -15.09 1.82
C ASP A 228 4.12 -16.24 0.89
N PHE A 229 4.92 -16.51 -0.15
CA PHE A 229 4.73 -17.65 -1.04
C PHE A 229 4.74 -18.99 -0.28
N LEU A 230 5.75 -19.24 0.57
CA LEU A 230 5.80 -20.46 1.39
C LEU A 230 4.59 -20.58 2.33
N THR A 231 4.09 -19.45 2.83
CA THR A 231 2.90 -19.41 3.68
C THR A 231 1.64 -19.80 2.91
N ILE A 232 1.50 -19.33 1.67
CA ILE A 232 0.41 -19.71 0.76
C ILE A 232 0.44 -21.22 0.49
N LEU A 233 1.60 -21.78 0.13
CA LEU A 233 1.72 -23.23 -0.11
C LEU A 233 1.27 -24.06 1.09
N ARG A 234 1.71 -23.66 2.30
CA ARG A 234 1.33 -24.33 3.55
C ARG A 234 -0.17 -24.22 3.82
N LYS A 235 -0.75 -23.02 3.65
CA LYS A 235 -2.17 -22.75 3.91
C LYS A 235 -3.08 -23.57 2.99
N HIS A 236 -2.65 -23.82 1.75
CA HIS A 236 -3.43 -24.55 0.75
C HIS A 236 -3.01 -26.02 0.59
N GLY A 237 -2.15 -26.55 1.48
CA GLY A 237 -1.76 -27.96 1.46
C GLY A 237 -0.97 -28.39 0.21
N ILE A 238 -0.30 -27.45 -0.46
CA ILE A 238 0.45 -27.73 -1.69
C ILE A 238 1.80 -28.34 -1.33
N SER A 239 1.93 -29.66 -1.54
CA SER A 239 3.14 -30.42 -1.22
C SER A 239 4.19 -30.42 -2.34
N ASP A 240 3.77 -30.31 -3.60
CA ASP A 240 4.65 -30.25 -4.77
C ASP A 240 5.25 -28.86 -4.95
N LYS A 241 6.36 -28.63 -4.26
CA LYS A 241 7.09 -27.36 -4.28
C LYS A 241 7.68 -27.05 -5.66
N THR A 242 8.09 -28.07 -6.42
CA THR A 242 8.73 -27.89 -7.73
C THR A 242 7.73 -27.35 -8.75
N ASN A 243 6.53 -27.94 -8.81
CA ASN A 243 5.48 -27.44 -9.70
C ASN A 243 5.00 -26.04 -9.28
N ALA A 244 4.82 -25.81 -7.98
CA ALA A 244 4.45 -24.49 -7.48
C ALA A 244 5.51 -23.42 -7.81
N PHE A 245 6.79 -23.76 -7.69
CA PHE A 245 7.89 -22.88 -8.07
C PHE A 245 7.87 -22.54 -9.56
N ASN A 246 7.63 -23.51 -10.44
CA ASN A 246 7.52 -23.27 -11.88
C ASN A 246 6.38 -22.30 -12.22
N LYS A 247 5.24 -22.39 -11.51
CA LYS A 247 4.13 -21.44 -11.69
C LYS A 247 4.53 -20.02 -11.28
N VAL A 248 5.24 -19.86 -10.17
CA VAL A 248 5.75 -18.54 -9.76
C VAL A 248 6.78 -18.00 -10.74
N LEU A 249 7.70 -18.83 -11.23
CA LEU A 249 8.67 -18.43 -12.24
C LEU A 249 7.98 -17.91 -13.52
N ASN A 250 6.92 -18.60 -13.96
CA ASN A 250 6.13 -18.15 -15.11
C ASN A 250 5.50 -16.78 -14.88
N LEU A 251 4.99 -16.53 -13.67
CA LEU A 251 4.44 -15.23 -13.29
C LEU A 251 5.53 -14.14 -13.28
N PHE A 252 6.75 -14.44 -12.81
CA PHE A 252 7.86 -13.49 -12.89
C PHE A 252 8.23 -13.14 -14.33
N ILE A 253 8.32 -14.13 -15.21
CA ILE A 253 8.61 -13.89 -16.64
C ILE A 253 7.53 -13.00 -17.26
N ALA A 254 6.25 -13.30 -17.01
CA ALA A 254 5.14 -12.47 -17.48
C ALA A 254 5.22 -11.04 -16.96
N LYS A 255 5.58 -10.86 -15.68
CA LYS A 255 5.77 -9.55 -15.06
C LYS A 255 6.92 -8.77 -15.70
N ILE A 256 8.10 -9.37 -15.80
CA ILE A 256 9.29 -8.75 -16.39
C ILE A 256 8.98 -8.26 -17.80
N VAL A 257 8.37 -9.10 -18.62
CA VAL A 257 7.99 -8.75 -20.00
C VAL A 257 7.07 -7.55 -20.05
N ASP A 258 6.10 -7.50 -19.16
CA ASP A 258 5.15 -6.41 -19.10
C ASP A 258 5.82 -5.09 -18.70
N GLU A 259 6.70 -5.12 -17.69
CA GLU A 259 7.45 -3.94 -17.25
C GLU A 259 8.38 -3.40 -18.35
N PHE A 260 9.07 -4.29 -19.07
CA PHE A 260 10.01 -3.89 -20.13
C PHE A 260 9.33 -3.35 -21.39
N ASN A 261 8.16 -3.86 -21.75
CA ASN A 261 7.52 -3.55 -23.04
C ASN A 261 6.41 -2.49 -22.93
N THR A 262 5.91 -2.19 -21.73
CA THR A 262 4.86 -1.20 -21.53
C THR A 262 5.46 0.21 -21.49
N PRO A 263 5.00 1.15 -22.32
CA PRO A 263 5.44 2.55 -22.24
C PRO A 263 5.10 3.21 -20.90
N ASP A 264 5.93 4.15 -20.43
CA ASP A 264 5.79 4.81 -19.13
C ASP A 264 4.41 5.46 -18.87
N ASN A 265 3.73 5.90 -19.94
CA ASN A 265 2.44 6.56 -19.87
C ASN A 265 1.24 5.59 -19.95
N GLU A 266 1.47 4.30 -20.22
CA GLU A 266 0.46 3.25 -20.31
C GLU A 266 0.36 2.42 -19.03
N TYR A 267 -0.79 1.79 -18.83
CA TYR A 267 -1.01 0.90 -17.70
C TYR A 267 -0.39 -0.47 -17.97
N LEU A 268 0.28 -1.00 -16.96
CA LEU A 268 0.84 -2.35 -16.96
C LEU A 268 -0.26 -3.38 -17.22
N LYS A 269 0.04 -4.42 -17.97
CA LYS A 269 -0.90 -5.51 -18.17
C LYS A 269 -0.82 -6.50 -17.03
N PHE A 270 0.30 -6.71 -16.35
CA PHE A 270 0.47 -7.64 -15.23
C PHE A 270 -0.11 -7.08 -13.93
N GLN A 271 -1.44 -6.96 -13.87
CA GLN A 271 -2.19 -6.56 -12.68
C GLN A 271 -3.64 -7.05 -12.74
N VAL A 272 -4.41 -6.88 -11.66
CA VAL A 272 -5.82 -7.27 -11.60
C VAL A 272 -6.71 -6.05 -11.84
N TYR A 273 -7.54 -6.11 -12.88
CA TYR A 273 -8.48 -5.05 -13.20
C TYR A 273 -9.81 -5.29 -12.45
N SER A 274 -10.51 -4.22 -12.04
CA SER A 274 -11.69 -4.34 -11.17
C SER A 274 -12.92 -4.98 -11.82
N ASP A 275 -13.02 -4.88 -13.14
CA ASP A 275 -14.18 -5.38 -13.91
C ASP A 275 -13.79 -6.60 -14.77
N GLU A 276 -12.74 -7.33 -14.38
CA GLU A 276 -12.15 -8.42 -15.16
C GLU A 276 -12.49 -9.79 -14.58
N SER A 277 -12.82 -10.75 -15.44
CA SER A 277 -13.06 -12.13 -15.03
C SER A 277 -11.75 -12.88 -14.77
N LEU A 278 -11.79 -13.95 -13.98
CA LEU A 278 -10.61 -14.80 -13.75
C LEU A 278 -10.08 -15.41 -15.06
N GLU A 279 -10.95 -15.67 -16.03
CA GLU A 279 -10.58 -16.21 -17.34
C GLU A 279 -9.80 -15.18 -18.18
N ASP A 280 -10.26 -13.92 -18.18
CA ASP A 280 -9.59 -12.81 -18.86
C ASP A 280 -8.21 -12.54 -18.24
N LEU A 281 -8.14 -12.50 -16.90
CA LEU A 281 -6.88 -12.36 -16.16
C LEU A 281 -5.90 -13.47 -16.55
N ASN A 282 -6.33 -14.74 -16.48
CA ASN A 282 -5.47 -15.88 -16.83
C ASN A 282 -4.97 -15.79 -18.27
N SER A 283 -5.87 -15.52 -19.22
CA SER A 283 -5.53 -15.41 -20.64
C SER A 283 -4.50 -14.32 -20.90
N ARG A 284 -4.63 -13.17 -20.21
CA ARG A 284 -3.69 -12.06 -20.32
C ARG A 284 -2.32 -12.39 -19.73
N ILE A 285 -2.27 -13.04 -18.57
CA ILE A 285 -1.02 -13.48 -17.93
C ILE A 285 -0.32 -14.54 -18.79
N GLU A 286 -1.05 -15.50 -19.36
CA GLU A 286 -0.50 -16.49 -20.27
C GLU A 286 0.05 -15.86 -21.56
N SER A 287 -0.62 -14.84 -22.09
CA SER A 287 -0.14 -14.08 -23.24
C SER A 287 1.17 -13.34 -22.95
N LEU A 288 1.29 -12.70 -21.79
CA LEU A 288 2.52 -12.06 -21.34
C LEU A 288 3.67 -13.07 -21.16
N TYR A 289 3.37 -14.21 -20.53
CA TYR A 289 4.33 -15.29 -20.39
C TYR A 289 4.81 -15.81 -21.74
N ALA A 290 3.89 -16.09 -22.68
CA ALA A 290 4.23 -16.55 -24.03
C ALA A 290 5.06 -15.51 -24.81
N GLN A 291 4.79 -14.22 -24.64
CA GLN A 291 5.63 -13.14 -25.16
C GLN A 291 7.03 -13.17 -24.52
N GLY A 292 7.13 -13.44 -23.22
CA GLY A 292 8.41 -13.61 -22.54
C GLY A 292 9.24 -14.76 -23.07
N LEU A 293 8.61 -15.91 -23.28
CA LEU A 293 9.28 -17.04 -23.92
C LEU A 293 9.79 -16.64 -25.31
N ARG A 294 9.01 -15.89 -26.10
CA ARG A 294 9.44 -15.47 -27.44
C ARG A 294 10.56 -14.44 -27.39
N ASN A 295 10.51 -13.46 -26.49
CA ASN A 295 11.43 -12.32 -26.47
C ASN A 295 12.75 -12.66 -25.76
N PHE A 296 12.70 -13.42 -24.66
CA PHE A 296 13.87 -13.72 -23.84
C PHE A 296 14.52 -15.07 -24.17
N ILE A 297 13.78 -16.04 -24.72
CA ILE A 297 14.32 -17.39 -25.04
C ILE A 297 14.81 -17.49 -26.50
N LYS A 298 14.47 -16.53 -27.38
CA LYS A 298 15.00 -16.52 -28.77
C LYS A 298 16.33 -15.76 -28.97
N ILE A 299 16.89 -15.10 -27.96
CA ILE A 299 18.18 -14.37 -28.07
C ILE A 299 19.32 -15.04 -27.29
N SER A 300 19.03 -15.93 -26.34
CA SER A 300 20.04 -16.61 -25.51
C SER A 300 20.26 -18.09 -25.84
N ILE A 301 19.62 -18.61 -26.88
CA ILE A 301 19.83 -19.99 -27.36
C ILE A 301 20.25 -19.96 -28.83
N ASP A 302 21.45 -19.44 -29.08
CA ASP A 302 22.36 -20.10 -30.02
C ASP A 302 23.19 -21.05 -29.15
N THR A 303 22.65 -22.18 -28.71
CA THR A 303 22.91 -23.44 -29.39
C THR A 303 22.13 -24.54 -28.68
N ASP A 304 21.59 -25.50 -29.44
CA ASP A 304 21.12 -26.80 -28.94
C ASP A 304 22.18 -27.57 -28.11
N MET A 305 23.43 -27.10 -28.13
CA MET A 305 24.59 -27.57 -27.37
C MET A 305 24.57 -27.16 -25.89
N ASP A 306 23.95 -26.03 -25.53
CA ASP A 306 23.93 -25.56 -24.14
C ASP A 306 22.81 -26.21 -23.31
N LEU A 307 21.67 -26.53 -23.92
CA LEU A 307 20.59 -27.27 -23.24
C LEU A 307 20.97 -28.72 -22.89
N SER A 308 21.85 -29.33 -23.69
CA SER A 308 22.39 -30.66 -23.42
C SER A 308 23.45 -30.62 -22.31
N LYS A 309 24.34 -29.62 -22.32
CA LYS A 309 25.28 -29.35 -21.22
C LYS A 309 24.59 -28.98 -19.90
N ILE A 310 23.54 -28.16 -19.93
CA ILE A 310 22.78 -27.78 -18.73
C ILE A 310 22.04 -28.99 -18.15
N LYS A 311 21.51 -29.88 -19.01
CA LYS A 311 20.92 -31.15 -18.56
C LYS A 311 21.94 -32.09 -17.94
N GLU A 312 23.16 -32.19 -18.49
CA GLU A 312 24.26 -32.95 -17.87
C GLU A 312 24.70 -32.34 -16.54
N LEU A 313 24.83 -31.02 -16.45
CA LEU A 313 25.23 -30.28 -15.24
C LEU A 313 24.22 -30.41 -14.09
N ILE A 314 22.92 -30.47 -14.40
CA ILE A 314 21.84 -30.68 -13.42
C ILE A 314 21.79 -32.15 -12.98
N GLN A 315 22.19 -33.08 -13.83
CA GLN A 315 22.26 -34.51 -13.49
C GLN A 315 23.51 -34.87 -12.69
N SER A 316 24.58 -34.08 -12.77
CA SER A 316 25.85 -34.34 -12.09
C SER A 316 26.06 -33.59 -10.77
N SER A 317 25.10 -32.79 -10.30
CA SER A 317 25.33 -31.92 -9.14
C SER A 317 25.23 -32.67 -7.80
N ASP A 318 26.36 -33.22 -7.37
CA ASP A 318 26.75 -33.21 -5.96
C ASP A 318 27.30 -31.81 -5.60
N MET A 319 27.06 -31.39 -4.36
CA MET A 319 26.98 -29.98 -3.87
C MET A 319 28.23 -29.07 -3.98
N GLU A 320 29.31 -29.45 -4.66
CA GLU A 320 30.59 -28.72 -4.60
C GLU A 320 30.80 -27.70 -5.74
N ASN A 321 30.14 -27.88 -6.90
CA ASN A 321 30.32 -27.00 -8.07
C ASN A 321 29.45 -25.71 -8.06
N ALA A 322 28.63 -25.48 -7.03
CA ALA A 322 27.82 -24.27 -6.91
C ALA A 322 28.64 -22.98 -6.71
N LYS A 323 29.91 -23.11 -6.26
CA LYS A 323 30.84 -21.98 -6.09
C LYS A 323 31.40 -21.43 -7.41
N GLU A 324 31.68 -22.29 -8.39
CA GLU A 324 32.18 -21.84 -9.70
C GLU A 324 31.07 -21.17 -10.54
N LEU A 325 29.82 -21.62 -10.36
CA LEU A 325 28.64 -20.99 -10.96
C LEU A 325 28.40 -19.57 -10.42
N TRP A 326 28.62 -19.33 -9.12
CA TRP A 326 28.53 -17.99 -8.56
C TRP A 326 29.59 -17.03 -9.13
N HIS A 327 30.85 -17.48 -9.26
CA HIS A 327 31.90 -16.65 -9.87
C HIS A 327 31.67 -16.34 -11.36
N SER A 328 31.01 -17.24 -12.09
CA SER A 328 30.65 -17.02 -13.50
C SER A 328 29.54 -15.98 -13.66
N VAL A 329 28.60 -15.93 -12.70
CA VAL A 329 27.53 -14.91 -12.64
C VAL A 329 28.09 -13.54 -12.22
N GLU A 330 29.04 -13.50 -11.29
CA GLU A 330 29.74 -12.26 -10.91
C GLU A 330 30.56 -11.67 -12.07
N HIS A 331 31.16 -12.51 -12.92
CA HIS A 331 31.93 -12.03 -14.08
C HIS A 331 31.03 -11.33 -15.12
N LEU A 332 29.79 -11.81 -15.28
CA LEU A 332 28.79 -11.23 -16.20
C LEU A 332 28.23 -9.88 -15.74
N GLN A 333 28.22 -9.61 -14.42
CA GLN A 333 27.77 -8.32 -13.87
C GLN A 333 28.86 -7.23 -13.87
N SER A 334 30.12 -7.58 -14.14
CA SER A 334 31.24 -6.60 -14.16
C SER A 334 31.52 -5.93 -15.51
N LYS A 335 30.70 -6.20 -16.53
CA LYS A 335 30.73 -5.50 -17.82
C LYS A 335 29.36 -4.98 -18.20
N THR A 336 28.77 -4.11 -17.39
CA THR A 336 27.77 -3.12 -17.85
C THR A 336 27.78 -1.92 -16.92
#